data_AF-A0A8T5FAU2-F1
#
_entry.id   AF-A0A8T5FAU2-F1
#
_cell.length_a   1.000
_cell.length_b   1.000
_cell.length_c   1.000
_cell.angle_alpha   90.00
_cell.angle_beta   90.00
_cell.angle_gamma   90.00
#
_symmetry.space_group_name_H-M   'P 1'
#
loop_
_entity.id
_entity.type
_entity.pdbx_description
1 polymer ?
#
loop_
_entity_poly.entity_id
_entity_poly.type
_entity_poly.pdbx_seq_one_letter_code
_entity_poly.pdbx_strand_id
1 'polypeptide(L)'
;MEYFLNIMGSEWMIIIFAALILLFGTNKLPEAGKKIGKMVGEYNKAKTEMQNQINDMVKTEPDNPTIDGPVQTERQKLEKMAQTLRINIENKSDVELKNAIDAKFGSQESSSKNITDNKFKN
;
A
#
# COMPACT_ATOMS: atom_id res chain seq x y z
N MET A 1 21.95 33.09 -24.14
CA MET A 1 22.15 31.79 -23.45
C MET A 1 20.85 31.17 -22.93
N GLU A 2 19.72 31.89 -22.90
CA GLU A 2 18.43 31.36 -22.41
C GLU A 2 17.63 30.56 -23.46
N TYR A 3 17.94 30.70 -24.76
CA TYR A 3 17.33 29.89 -25.83
C TYR A 3 17.59 28.40 -25.67
N PHE A 4 18.72 28.03 -25.06
CA PHE A 4 19.06 26.63 -24.82
C PHE A 4 18.10 25.98 -23.81
N LEU A 5 17.67 26.71 -22.78
CA LEU A 5 16.81 26.20 -21.71
C LEU A 5 15.32 26.12 -22.10
N ASN A 6 14.82 27.08 -22.90
CA ASN A 6 13.45 26.99 -23.43
C ASN A 6 13.31 25.92 -24.53
N ILE A 7 14.39 25.63 -25.26
CA ILE A 7 14.41 24.56 -26.26
C ILE A 7 14.58 23.16 -25.63
N MET A 8 15.03 23.08 -24.36
CA MET A 8 15.46 21.82 -23.74
C MET A 8 14.35 20.77 -23.50
N GLY A 9 13.08 21.18 -23.42
CA GLY A 9 11.98 20.26 -23.09
C GLY A 9 11.33 19.64 -24.33
N SER A 10 10.57 20.45 -25.07
CA SER A 10 9.69 19.97 -26.13
C SER A 10 10.41 19.55 -27.41
N GLU A 11 11.42 20.30 -27.86
CA GLU A 11 12.12 19.96 -29.11
C GLU A 11 13.00 18.73 -28.95
N TRP A 12 13.66 18.54 -27.81
CA TRP A 12 14.42 17.31 -27.55
C TRP A 12 13.53 16.07 -27.53
N MET A 13 12.32 16.17 -26.98
CA MET A 13 11.36 15.07 -27.03
C MET A 13 10.97 14.69 -28.45
N ILE A 14 10.78 15.68 -29.33
CA ILE A 14 10.49 15.44 -30.75
C ILE A 14 11.70 14.79 -31.45
N ILE A 15 12.92 15.27 -31.20
CA ILE A 15 14.14 14.71 -31.79
C ILE A 15 14.34 13.25 -31.36
N ILE A 16 14.17 12.95 -30.07
CA ILE A 16 14.27 11.57 -29.55
C ILE A 16 13.19 10.69 -30.18
N PHE A 17 11.95 11.19 -30.28
CA PHE A 17 10.86 10.44 -30.89
C PHE A 17 11.10 10.17 -32.38
N ALA A 18 11.62 11.15 -33.11
CA ALA A 18 12.01 11.01 -34.51
C ALA A 18 13.16 9.99 -34.66
N ALA A 19 14.17 10.03 -33.80
CA ALA A 19 15.26 9.05 -33.81
C ALA A 19 14.75 7.62 -33.56
N LEU A 20 13.83 7.43 -32.60
CA LEU A 20 13.19 6.14 -32.35
C LEU A 20 12.38 5.66 -33.56
N ILE A 21 11.65 6.55 -34.23
CA ILE A 21 10.91 6.22 -35.45
C ILE A 21 11.86 5.87 -36.60
N LEU A 22 13.01 6.52 -36.73
CA LEU A 22 13.97 6.19 -37.78
C LEU A 22 14.64 4.82 -37.54
N LEU A 23 14.93 4.48 -36.28
CA LEU A 23 15.54 3.20 -35.92
C LEU A 23 14.53 2.03 -35.97
N PHE A 24 13.34 2.23 -35.40
CA PHE A 24 12.36 1.16 -35.22
C PHE A 24 11.22 1.20 -36.24
N GLY A 25 11.04 2.30 -36.97
CA GLY A 25 9.92 2.52 -37.88
C GLY A 25 8.67 3.09 -37.19
N THR A 26 7.83 3.79 -37.97
CA THR A 26 6.58 4.42 -37.50
C THR A 26 5.54 3.42 -36.99
N ASN A 27 5.58 2.16 -37.43
CA ASN A 27 4.59 1.15 -37.08
C ASN A 27 4.90 0.41 -35.77
N LYS A 28 6.16 0.35 -35.34
CA LYS A 28 6.57 -0.47 -34.17
C LYS A 28 6.19 0.17 -32.84
N LEU A 29 6.34 1.49 -32.71
CA LEU A 29 5.91 2.22 -31.52
C LEU A 29 4.39 2.09 -31.25
N PRO A 30 3.48 2.31 -32.22
CA PRO A 30 2.05 2.13 -31.98
C PRO A 30 1.65 0.66 -31.79
N GLU A 31 2.30 -0.30 -32.48
CA GLU A 31 2.09 -1.73 -32.21
C GLU A 31 2.48 -2.10 -30.78
N ALA A 32 3.63 -1.61 -30.29
CA ALA A 32 4.09 -1.84 -28.92
C ALA A 32 3.12 -1.21 -27.90
N GLY A 33 2.69 0.03 -28.12
CA GLY A 33 1.70 0.70 -27.27
C GLY A 33 0.37 -0.06 -27.20
N LYS A 34 -0.14 -0.59 -28.33
CA LYS A 34 -1.35 -1.43 -28.35
C LYS A 34 -1.19 -2.70 -27.52
N LYS A 35 -0.05 -3.38 -27.64
CA LYS A 35 0.25 -4.61 -26.89
C LYS A 35 0.37 -4.34 -25.39
N ILE A 36 1.12 -3.31 -25.01
CA ILE A 36 1.27 -2.89 -23.61
C ILE A 36 -0.09 -2.46 -23.04
N GLY A 37 -0.87 -1.67 -23.78
CA GLY A 37 -2.20 -1.25 -23.36
C GLY A 37 -3.14 -2.43 -23.13
N LYS A 38 -3.13 -3.43 -24.02
CA LYS A 38 -3.90 -4.66 -23.84
C LYS A 38 -3.44 -5.43 -22.59
N MET A 39 -2.12 -5.60 -22.42
CA MET A 39 -1.53 -6.28 -21.26
C MET A 39 -1.90 -5.59 -19.94
N VAL A 40 -1.75 -4.26 -19.86
CA VAL A 40 -2.11 -3.48 -18.66
C VAL A 40 -3.62 -3.56 -18.40
N GLY A 41 -4.45 -3.52 -19.45
CA GLY A 41 -5.90 -3.66 -19.32
C GLY A 41 -6.31 -5.03 -18.77
N GLU A 42 -5.74 -6.12 -19.30
CA GLU A 42 -5.99 -7.48 -18.81
C GLU A 42 -5.43 -7.69 -17.40
N TYR A 43 -4.23 -7.17 -17.12
CA TYR A 43 -3.62 -7.21 -15.79
C TYR A 43 -4.49 -6.51 -14.74
N ASN A 44 -5.01 -5.31 -15.04
CA ASN A 44 -5.88 -4.58 -14.13
C ASN A 44 -7.18 -5.34 -13.85
N LYS A 45 -7.78 -5.96 -14.86
CA LYS A 45 -8.98 -6.81 -14.69
C LYS A 45 -8.69 -7.99 -13.78
N ALA A 46 -7.62 -8.74 -14.05
CA ALA A 46 -7.21 -9.87 -13.22
C ALA A 46 -6.91 -9.43 -11.78
N LYS A 47 -6.19 -8.31 -11.59
CA LYS A 47 -5.91 -7.74 -10.27
C LYS A 47 -7.19 -7.42 -9.51
N THR A 48 -8.17 -6.78 -10.14
CA THR A 48 -9.46 -6.46 -9.52
C THR A 48 -10.24 -7.71 -9.16
N GLU A 49 -10.28 -8.71 -10.04
CA GLU A 49 -10.94 -9.98 -9.78
C GLU A 49 -10.29 -10.73 -8.61
N MET A 50 -8.96 -10.76 -8.56
CA MET A 50 -8.20 -11.34 -7.45
C MET A 50 -8.45 -10.62 -6.13
N GLN A 51 -8.46 -9.28 -6.14
CA GLN A 51 -8.77 -8.49 -4.94
C GLN A 51 -10.18 -8.78 -4.43
N ASN A 52 -11.16 -8.85 -5.32
CA ASN A 52 -12.54 -9.16 -4.94
C ASN A 52 -12.65 -10.58 -4.37
N GLN A 53 -12.02 -11.58 -4.99
CA GLN A 53 -11.99 -12.95 -4.49
C GLN A 53 -11.34 -13.05 -3.11
N ILE A 54 -10.20 -12.39 -2.89
CA ILE A 54 -9.52 -12.37 -1.59
C ILE A 54 -10.41 -11.69 -0.54
N ASN A 55 -11.03 -10.55 -0.88
CA ASN A 55 -11.93 -9.86 0.01
C ASN A 55 -13.14 -10.72 0.38
N ASP A 56 -13.73 -11.45 -0.56
CA ASP A 56 -14.89 -12.33 -0.33
C ASP A 56 -14.52 -13.55 0.53
N MET A 57 -13.32 -14.11 0.35
CA MET A 57 -12.80 -15.19 1.21
C MET A 57 -12.58 -14.71 2.64
N VAL A 58 -11.98 -13.52 2.82
CA VAL A 58 -11.72 -12.95 4.15
C VAL A 58 -13.02 -12.54 4.85
N LYS A 59 -14.05 -12.12 4.11
CA LYS A 59 -15.36 -11.77 4.67
C LYS A 59 -16.13 -12.98 5.24
N THR A 60 -15.72 -14.20 4.90
CA THR A 60 -16.39 -15.44 5.32
C THR A 60 -15.93 -15.93 6.70
N GLU A 61 -14.86 -15.35 7.28
CA GLU A 61 -14.43 -15.63 8.67
C GLU A 61 -14.93 -14.51 9.61
N PRO A 62 -15.82 -14.78 10.60
CA PRO A 62 -16.51 -13.71 11.34
C PRO A 62 -15.67 -12.94 12.37
N ASP A 63 -14.39 -13.25 12.57
CA ASP A 63 -13.66 -12.80 13.77
C ASP A 63 -12.19 -12.37 13.54
N ASN A 64 -11.75 -12.15 12.30
CA ASN A 64 -10.37 -11.74 11.99
C ASN A 64 -10.33 -10.32 11.38
N PRO A 65 -9.63 -9.33 11.98
CA PRO A 65 -9.56 -7.98 11.44
C PRO A 65 -8.93 -7.99 10.03
N THR A 66 -9.75 -7.66 9.03
CA THR A 66 -9.40 -7.52 7.62
C THR A 66 -8.17 -6.64 7.44
N ILE A 67 -7.04 -7.21 6.98
CA ILE A 67 -5.88 -6.43 6.51
C ILE A 67 -6.16 -6.04 5.05
N ASP A 68 -6.94 -4.98 4.86
CA ASP A 68 -7.18 -4.36 3.55
C ASP A 68 -5.92 -3.63 3.06
N GLY A 69 -5.08 -4.34 2.32
CA GLY A 69 -4.00 -3.75 1.51
C GLY A 69 -2.79 -3.17 2.28
N PRO A 70 -1.79 -2.63 1.55
CA PRO A 70 -0.69 -1.91 2.17
C PRO A 70 -1.25 -0.68 2.90
N VAL A 71 -0.96 -0.59 4.19
CA VAL A 71 -1.34 0.53 5.05
C VAL A 71 -0.66 1.79 4.52
N GLN A 72 -1.42 2.66 3.86
CA GLN A 72 -0.84 3.79 3.12
C GLN A 72 -0.50 4.98 4.02
N THR A 73 -1.12 5.06 5.19
CA THR A 73 -0.98 6.18 6.12
C THR A 73 -0.67 5.71 7.53
N GLU A 74 0.06 6.54 8.29
CA GLU A 74 0.32 6.28 9.71
C GLU A 74 -0.97 6.11 10.50
N ARG A 75 -2.01 6.90 10.17
CA ARG A 75 -3.33 6.80 10.78
C ARG A 75 -3.91 5.39 10.66
N GLN A 76 -3.90 4.79 9.47
CA GLN A 76 -4.44 3.45 9.26
C GLN A 76 -3.64 2.40 10.06
N LYS A 77 -2.33 2.58 10.21
CA LYS A 77 -1.49 1.68 11.02
C LYS A 77 -1.89 1.76 12.49
N LEU A 78 -2.09 2.98 13.00
CA LEU A 78 -2.58 3.22 14.36
C LEU A 78 -3.98 2.62 14.54
N GLU A 79 -4.89 2.77 13.59
CA GLU A 79 -6.24 2.20 13.65
C GLU A 79 -6.23 0.67 13.69
N LYS A 80 -5.39 0.01 12.88
CA LYS A 80 -5.25 -1.46 12.91
C LYS A 80 -4.69 -1.97 14.24
N MET A 81 -3.68 -1.28 14.79
CA MET A 81 -3.13 -1.61 16.10
C MET A 81 -4.16 -1.37 17.21
N ALA A 82 -4.91 -0.27 17.15
CA ALA A 82 -5.98 0.03 18.09
C ALA A 82 -7.12 -0.99 18.05
N GLN A 83 -7.55 -1.42 16.85
CA GLN A 83 -8.54 -2.50 16.67
C GLN A 83 -8.05 -3.81 17.31
N THR A 84 -6.78 -4.17 17.08
CA THR A 84 -6.17 -5.37 17.67
C THR A 84 -6.12 -5.29 19.19
N LEU A 85 -5.82 -4.11 19.74
CA LEU A 85 -5.73 -3.86 21.18
C LEU A 85 -7.09 -3.51 21.83
N ARG A 86 -8.20 -3.61 21.08
CA ARG A 86 -9.56 -3.21 21.49
C ARG A 86 -9.64 -1.81 22.11
N ILE A 87 -8.89 -0.87 21.53
CA ILE A 87 -8.88 0.55 21.92
C ILE A 87 -9.96 1.27 21.10
N ASN A 88 -10.75 2.12 21.76
CA ASN A 88 -11.75 2.96 21.09
C ASN A 88 -11.03 4.00 20.20
N ILE A 89 -11.38 4.05 18.91
CA ILE A 89 -10.79 4.92 17.87
C ILE A 89 -11.59 6.21 17.67
N GLU A 90 -12.86 6.20 18.06
CA GLU A 90 -13.80 7.30 17.80
C GLU A 90 -13.38 8.56 18.56
N ASN A 91 -13.33 9.69 17.84
CA ASN A 91 -12.97 11.01 18.36
C ASN A 91 -11.54 11.14 18.94
N LYS A 92 -10.61 10.23 18.59
CA LYS A 92 -9.19 10.34 18.98
C LYS A 92 -8.33 10.85 17.83
N SER A 93 -7.57 11.91 18.12
CA SER A 93 -6.48 12.36 17.24
C SER A 93 -5.37 11.32 17.13
N ASP A 94 -4.50 11.47 16.14
CA ASP A 94 -3.44 10.50 15.82
C ASP A 94 -2.46 10.36 16.98
N VAL A 95 -2.15 11.47 17.65
CA VAL A 95 -1.28 11.53 18.82
C VAL A 95 -1.90 10.80 20.00
N GLU A 96 -3.19 11.02 20.26
CA GLU A 96 -3.90 10.34 21.36
C GLU A 96 -4.06 8.85 21.10
N LEU A 97 -4.31 8.47 19.85
CA LEU A 97 -4.42 7.08 19.44
C LEU A 97 -3.07 6.36 19.62
N LYS A 98 -1.98 6.99 19.17
CA LYS A 98 -0.62 6.49 19.37
C LYS A 98 -0.30 6.32 20.86
N ASN A 99 -0.59 7.33 21.69
CA ASN A 99 -0.33 7.26 23.13
C ASN A 99 -1.15 6.14 23.82
N ALA A 100 -2.40 5.94 23.39
CA ALA A 100 -3.25 4.86 23.90
C ALA A 100 -2.72 3.47 23.52
N ILE A 101 -2.23 3.31 22.28
CA ILE A 101 -1.58 2.09 21.79
C ILE A 101 -0.31 1.83 22.58
N ASP A 102 0.57 2.81 22.72
CA ASP A 102 1.84 2.66 23.43
C ASP A 102 1.63 2.26 24.90
N ALA A 103 0.61 2.84 25.57
CA ALA A 103 0.26 2.50 26.95
C ALA A 103 -0.29 1.07 27.11
N LYS A 104 -1.10 0.59 26.16
CA LYS A 104 -1.67 -0.77 26.14
C LYS A 104 -0.67 -1.83 25.68
N PHE A 105 0.19 -1.48 24.73
CA PHE A 105 1.23 -2.36 24.21
C PHE A 105 2.37 -2.54 25.22
N GLY A 106 2.86 -1.46 25.82
CA GLY A 106 3.89 -1.50 26.87
C GLY A 106 3.44 -2.18 28.18
N SER A 107 2.13 -2.35 28.40
CA SER A 107 1.59 -3.08 29.55
C SER A 107 1.33 -4.57 29.28
N GLN A 108 1.30 -5.03 28.02
CA GLN A 108 1.12 -6.46 27.70
C GLN A 108 2.40 -7.30 27.88
N GLU A 109 3.59 -6.70 27.90
CA GLU A 109 4.83 -7.44 28.24
C GLU A 109 4.90 -7.79 29.75
N SER A 110 4.19 -7.04 30.60
CA SER A 110 4.26 -7.17 32.07
C SER A 110 3.25 -8.14 32.69
N SER A 111 2.28 -8.65 31.93
CA SER A 111 1.25 -9.57 32.45
C SER A 111 1.58 -11.06 32.24
N SER A 112 2.50 -11.40 31.33
CA SER A 112 2.94 -12.79 31.13
C SER A 112 3.99 -13.26 32.14
N LYS A 113 4.76 -12.34 32.74
CA LYS A 113 5.86 -12.70 33.67
C LYS A 113 5.44 -12.99 35.11
N ASN A 114 4.23 -12.58 35.53
CA ASN A 114 3.76 -12.78 36.91
C ASN A 114 3.10 -14.16 37.16
N ILE A 115 2.90 -14.98 36.12
CA ILE A 115 2.26 -16.30 36.27
C ILE A 115 3.30 -17.42 36.48
N THR A 116 4.57 -17.22 36.07
CA THR A 116 5.61 -18.26 36.20
C THR A 116 6.27 -18.35 37.57
N ASP A 117 6.25 -17.26 38.36
CA ASP A 117 7.02 -17.21 39.61
C ASP A 117 6.29 -17.84 40.81
N ASN A 118 4.96 -18.03 40.72
CA ASN A 118 4.15 -18.68 41.76
C ASN A 118 4.00 -20.20 41.59
N LYS A 119 4.60 -20.81 40.55
CA LYS A 119 4.48 -22.26 40.30
C LYS A 119 5.59 -23.11 40.96
N PHE A 120 6.61 -22.48 41.54
CA PHE A 120 7.76 -23.19 42.16
C PHE A 120 7.83 -23.10 43.69
N LYS A 121 6.80 -22.55 44.34
CA LYS A 121 6.64 -22.60 45.79
C LYS A 121 5.44 -23.48 46.16
N ASN A 122 5.64 -24.79 46.09
CA ASN A 122 4.95 -25.76 46.95
C ASN A 122 5.74 -27.05 47.01
#